data_AF-A0A432XM94-F1
#
_entry.id   AF-A0A432XM94-F1
#
_cell.length_a   1.000
_cell.length_b   1.000
_cell.length_c   1.000
_cell.angle_alpha   90.00
_cell.angle_beta   90.00
_cell.angle_gamma   90.00
#
_symmetry.space_group_name_H-M   'P 1'
#
loop_
_entity.id
_entity.type
_entity.pdbx_description
1 polymer ?
#
loop_
_entity_poly.entity_id
_entity_poly.type
_entity_poly.pdbx_seq_one_letter_code
_entity_poly.pdbx_strand_id
1 'polypeptide(L)' 'MDILVPIVGAPIILFMIFVAPIWIIMHYRSKRKIGQGLNQDELLQLQELAHQAERMRERIKTLESILDAESPKWRERA' A
#
# COMPACT_ATOMS: atom_id res chain seq x y z
N MET A 1 25.08 10.46 46.46
CA MET A 1 24.52 10.01 45.16
C MET A 1 23.12 9.41 45.32
N ASP A 2 22.70 9.11 46.55
CA ASP A 2 21.53 8.28 46.88
C ASP A 2 20.18 8.99 46.67
N ILE A 3 20.16 10.33 46.72
CA ILE A 3 18.97 11.16 46.52
C ILE A 3 18.78 11.63 45.07
N LEU A 4 19.84 11.63 44.27
CA LEU A 4 19.79 12.10 42.87
C LEU A 4 19.12 11.07 41.95
N VAL A 5 19.44 9.79 42.15
CA VAL A 5 18.92 8.66 41.37
C VAL A 5 17.39 8.56 41.41
N PRO A 6 16.69 8.64 42.56
CA PRO A 6 15.23 8.59 42.57
C PRO A 6 14.59 9.83 41.93
N ILE A 7 15.18 11.02 42.10
CA ILE A 7 14.62 12.28 41.56
C ILE A 7 14.66 12.30 40.03
N VAL A 8 15.75 11.82 39.43
CA VAL A 8 15.91 11.80 37.96
C VAL A 8 15.40 10.49 37.36
N GLY A 9 15.60 9.37 38.04
CA GLY A 9 15.24 8.04 37.57
C GLY A 9 13.74 7.74 37.61
N ALA A 10 13.01 8.18 38.65
CA ALA A 10 11.57 7.94 38.76
C ALA A 10 10.75 8.47 37.57
N PRO A 11 10.92 9.72 37.10
CA PRO A 11 10.18 10.19 35.93
C PRO A 11 10.58 9.46 34.63
N ILE A 12 11.85 9.06 34.49
CA ILE A 12 12.33 8.29 33.32
C ILE A 12 11.70 6.88 33.32
N ILE A 13 11.67 6.20 34.47
CA ILE A 13 11.07 4.88 34.61
C ILE A 13 9.57 4.94 34.30
N LEU A 14 8.87 5.94 34.84
CA LEU A 14 7.44 6.15 34.56
C LEU A 14 7.20 6.39 33.07
N PHE A 15 8.01 7.25 32.45
CA PHE A 15 7.97 7.48 31.00
C PHE A 15 8.19 6.18 30.22
N MET A 16 9.15 5.36 30.63
CA MET A 16 9.46 4.09 29.97
C MET A 16 8.32 3.06 30.12
N ILE A 17 7.63 3.04 31.26
CA ILE A 17 6.45 2.18 31.49
C ILE A 17 5.29 2.55 30.56
N PHE A 18 5.11 3.82 30.19
CA PHE A 18 4.01 4.22 29.31
C PHE A 18 4.43 4.27 27.83
N VAL A 19 5.53 4.95 27.53
CA VAL A 19 5.94 5.25 26.16
C VAL A 19 6.54 4.05 25.45
N ALA A 20 7.35 3.24 26.13
CA ALA A 20 7.94 2.05 25.51
C ALA A 20 6.90 1.03 25.04
N PRO A 21 5.87 0.65 25.83
CA PRO A 21 4.84 -0.26 25.32
C PRO A 21 3.97 0.36 24.23
N ILE A 22 3.64 1.66 24.31
CA ILE A 22 2.94 2.35 23.21
C ILE A 22 3.76 2.29 21.92
N TRP A 23 5.07 2.55 22.00
CA TRP A 23 5.98 2.49 20.86
C TRP A 23 6.09 1.08 20.27
N ILE A 24 6.19 0.05 21.12
CA ILE A 24 6.16 -1.35 20.69
C ILE A 24 4.85 -1.64 19.95
N ILE A 25 3.69 -1.35 20.55
CA ILE A 25 2.39 -1.59 19.90
C ILE A 25 2.32 -0.89 18.53
N MET A 26 2.76 0.37 18.45
CA MET A 26 2.80 1.11 17.18
C MET A 26 3.74 0.46 16.17
N HIS A 27 4.95 0.08 16.57
CA HIS A 27 5.95 -0.53 15.71
C HIS A 27 5.45 -1.86 15.11
N TYR A 28 4.88 -2.72 15.96
CA TYR A 28 4.36 -4.01 15.52
C TYR A 28 3.04 -3.89 14.75
N ARG A 29 2.18 -2.93 15.09
CA ARG A 29 0.93 -2.67 14.34
C ARG A 29 1.22 -2.11 12.93
N SER A 30 2.20 -1.22 12.79
CA SER A 30 2.64 -0.69 11.49
C SER A 30 3.23 -1.79 10.62
N LYS A 31 4.10 -2.64 11.18
CA LYS A 31 4.63 -3.81 10.45
C LYS A 31 3.55 -4.83 10.07
N ARG A 32 2.55 -5.04 10.95
CA ARG A 32 1.41 -5.92 10.64
C ARG A 32 0.57 -5.38 9.49
N LYS A 33 0.39 -4.06 9.35
CA LYS A 33 -0.33 -3.49 8.19
C LYS A 33 0.39 -3.73 6.86
N ILE A 34 1.73 -3.82 6.86
CA ILE A 34 2.51 -4.10 5.65
C ILE A 34 2.52 -5.59 5.31
N GLY A 35 2.45 -6.48 6.32
CA GLY A 35 2.42 -7.93 6.14
C GLY A 35 1.02 -8.57 6.10
N GLN A 36 -0.03 -7.80 6.37
CA GLN A 36 -1.41 -8.22 6.15
C GLN A 36 -1.65 -8.16 4.64
N GLY A 37 -1.77 -9.33 4.02
CA GLY A 37 -2.21 -9.43 2.63
C GLY A 37 -3.56 -8.75 2.42
N LEU A 38 -3.97 -8.68 1.16
CA LEU A 38 -5.19 -7.99 0.77
C LEU A 38 -6.40 -8.55 1.53
N ASN A 39 -7.20 -7.65 2.08
CA ASN A 39 -8.49 -8.01 2.63
C ASN A 39 -9.46 -8.42 1.50
N GLN A 40 -10.64 -8.93 1.87
CA GLN A 40 -11.61 -9.43 0.89
C GLN A 40 -12.08 -8.35 -0.09
N ASP A 41 -12.28 -7.12 0.38
CA ASP A 41 -12.72 -5.99 -0.46
C ASP A 41 -11.60 -5.57 -1.43
N GLU A 42 -10.36 -5.54 -0.95
CA GLU A 42 -9.17 -5.26 -1.78
C GLU A 42 -8.97 -6.33 -2.85
N LEU A 43 -9.21 -7.60 -2.53
CA LEU A 43 -9.18 -8.69 -3.52
C LEU A 43 -10.26 -8.52 -4.59
N LEU A 44 -11.49 -8.17 -4.19
CA LEU A 44 -12.57 -7.90 -5.14
C LEU A 44 -12.25 -6.70 -6.04
N GLN A 45 -11.69 -5.63 -5.47
CA GLN A 45 -11.28 -4.47 -6.24
C GLN A 45 -10.17 -4.81 -7.24
N LEU A 46 -9.18 -5.63 -6.86
CA LEU A 46 -8.16 -6.08 -7.79
C LEU A 46 -8.72 -6.96 -8.92
N GLN A 47 -9.66 -7.84 -8.61
CA GLN A 47 -10.33 -8.66 -9.63
C GLN A 47 -11.09 -7.78 -10.63
N GLU A 48 -11.80 -6.76 -10.14
CA GLU A 48 -12.48 -5.80 -10.99
C GLU A 48 -11.50 -5.02 -11.87
N LEU A 49 -10.39 -4.54 -11.31
CA LEU A 49 -9.33 -3.86 -12.08
C LEU A 49 -8.72 -4.77 -13.15
N ALA A 50 -8.49 -6.04 -12.84
CA ALA A 50 -8.00 -7.02 -13.80
C ALA A 50 -9.02 -7.26 -14.93
N HIS A 51 -10.31 -7.35 -14.60
CA HIS A 51 -11.36 -7.49 -15.59
C HIS A 51 -11.47 -6.26 -16.50
N GLN A 52 -11.35 -5.05 -15.94
CA GLN A 52 -11.34 -3.81 -16.69
C GLN A 52 -10.13 -3.71 -17.63
N ALA A 53 -8.95 -4.11 -17.17
CA ALA A 53 -7.74 -4.16 -17.99
C ALA A 53 -7.91 -5.10 -19.20
N GLU A 54 -8.53 -6.26 -18.98
CA GLU A 54 -8.81 -7.21 -20.06
C GLU A 54 -9.79 -6.66 -21.09
N ARG A 55 -10.90 -6.03 -20.64
CA ARG A 55 -11.83 -5.35 -21.55
C ARG A 55 -11.15 -4.22 -22.32
N MET A 56 -10.24 -3.48 -21.67
CA MET A 56 -9.51 -2.40 -22.33
C MET A 56 -8.60 -2.95 -23.44
N ARG A 57 -7.92 -4.07 -23.19
CA ARG A 57 -7.08 -4.77 -24.17
C ARG A 57 -7.88 -5.21 -25.40
N GLU A 58 -9.05 -5.80 -25.20
CA GLU A 58 -9.94 -6.19 -26.30
C GLU A 58 -10.37 -4.98 -27.13
N ARG A 59 -10.77 -3.89 -26.46
CA ARG A 59 -11.15 -2.65 -27.13
C ARG A 59 -10.00 -2.03 -27.92
N ILE A 60 -8.79 -2.02 -27.37
CA ILE A 60 -7.59 -1.55 -28.09
C ILE A 60 -7.37 -2.38 -29.34
N LYS A 61 -7.46 -3.71 -29.26
CA LYS A 61 -7.32 -4.59 -30.43
C LYS A 61 -8.38 -4.31 -31.50
N THR A 62 -9.63 -4.05 -31.09
CA THR A 62 -10.69 -3.64 -32.03
C THR A 62 -10.36 -2.29 -32.67
N LEU A 63 -9.90 -1.31 -31.91
CA LEU A 63 -9.51 0.00 -32.43
C LEU A 63 -8.32 -0.11 -33.39
N GLU A 64 -7.31 -0.91 -33.06
CA GLU A 64 -6.18 -1.21 -33.95
C GLU A 64 -6.66 -1.87 -35.24
N SER A 65 -7.58 -2.83 -35.17
CA SER A 65 -8.15 -3.46 -36.38
C SER A 65 -8.92 -2.48 -37.26
N ILE A 66 -9.67 -1.54 -36.67
CA ILE A 66 -10.37 -0.50 -37.42
C ILE A 66 -9.35 0.44 -38.06
N LEU A 67 -8.34 0.84 -37.29
CA LEU A 67 -7.33 1.80 -37.74
C LEU A 67 -6.41 1.21 -38.82
N ASP A 68 -6.10 -0.09 -38.74
CA ASP A 68 -5.40 -0.84 -39.80
C ASP A 68 -6.23 -0.90 -41.09
N ALA A 69 -7.57 -0.95 -41.01
CA ALA A 69 -8.46 -0.94 -42.16
C ALA A 69 -8.68 0.46 -42.76
N GLU A 70 -8.87 1.48 -41.93
CA GLU A 70 -9.20 2.84 -42.37
C GLU A 70 -7.96 3.70 -42.68
N SER A 71 -6.84 3.49 -41.99
CA SER A 71 -5.61 4.27 -42.18
C SER A 71 -4.37 3.37 -42.12
N PRO A 72 -4.09 2.53 -43.14
CA PRO A 72 -3.08 1.47 -43.10
C PRO A 72 -1.63 1.87 -42.73
N LYS A 73 -1.30 3.17 -42.81
CA LYS A 73 0.02 3.74 -42.45
C LYS A 73 0.02 4.54 -41.16
N TRP A 74 -1.01 4.43 -40.32
CA TRP A 74 -1.14 5.19 -39.08
C TRP A 74 0.03 4.97 -38.12
N ARG A 75 0.58 3.74 -38.11
CA ARG A 75 1.74 3.36 -37.29
C ARG A 75 3.03 4.09 -37.66
N GLU A 76 3.14 4.58 -38.89
CA GLU A 76 4.31 5.36 -39.35
C GLU A 76 4.25 6.83 -38.87
N ARG A 77 3.12 7.27 -38.31
CA ARG A 77 2.89 8.64 -37.82
C ARG A 77 2.94 8.79 -36.30
N ALA A 78 3.12 7.68 -35.57
CA ALA A 78 3.26 7.64 -34.10
C ALA A 78 4.74 7.72 -33.71
#